data_AF-R5WG89-F1
#
_entry.id   AF-R5WG89-F1
#
_cell.length_a   1.000
_cell.length_b   1.000
_cell.length_c   1.000
_cell.angle_alpha   90.00
_cell.angle_beta   90.00
_cell.angle_gamma   90.00
#
_symmetry.space_group_name_H-M   'P 1'
#
loop_
_entity.id
_entity.type
_entity.pdbx_description
1 polymer ?
#
loop_
_entity_poly.entity_id
_entity_poly.type
_entity_poly.pdbx_seq_one_letter_code
_entity_poly.pdbx_strand_id
1 'polypeptide(L)'
;MKKGDKVVITIAGEGYNTVTKKITVKGVYKLSKVKAKKGAKKITGTVSAKKAKVQVKVGKKKYKKAKVKGKKFTFKCASLKKGTKVKVKVSGKGYVTLTKTYKVK
;
A
#
# COMPACT_ATOMS: atom_id res chain seq x y z
N MET A 1 16.28 4.11 1.13
CA MET A 1 16.29 3.06 0.09
C MET A 1 15.85 3.61 -1.24
N LYS A 2 16.75 3.63 -2.22
CA LYS A 2 16.51 4.03 -3.60
C LYS A 2 16.30 2.78 -4.46
N LYS A 3 15.83 2.95 -5.70
CA LYS A 3 15.68 1.84 -6.64
C LYS A 3 17.08 1.30 -6.99
N GLY A 4 17.26 -0.02 -6.96
CA GLY A 4 18.53 -0.68 -7.23
C GLY A 4 19.31 -1.08 -5.98
N ASP A 5 19.00 -0.51 -4.82
CA ASP A 5 19.66 -0.87 -3.55
C ASP A 5 19.57 -2.39 -3.31
N LYS A 6 20.71 -2.98 -2.94
CA LYS A 6 20.80 -4.36 -2.50
C LYS A 6 20.73 -4.38 -0.99
N VAL A 7 19.68 -5.00 -0.47
CA VAL A 7 19.48 -5.17 0.98
C VAL A 7 19.85 -6.60 1.33
N VAL A 8 20.80 -6.75 2.24
CA VAL A 8 21.21 -8.05 2.80
C VAL A 8 20.55 -8.17 4.16
N ILE A 9 19.69 -9.18 4.32
CA ILE A 9 19.10 -9.52 5.60
C ILE A 9 19.79 -10.79 6.07
N THR A 10 20.55 -10.67 7.15
CA THR A 10 21.23 -11.78 7.81
C THR A 10 20.50 -12.07 9.10
N ILE A 11 20.06 -13.32 9.27
CA ILE A 11 19.55 -13.81 10.55
C ILE A 11 20.61 -14.78 11.06
N ALA A 12 21.13 -14.49 12.24
CA ALA A 12 22.08 -15.33 12.96
C ALA A 12 21.56 -15.55 14.39
N GLY A 13 21.77 -16.76 14.91
CA GLY A 13 21.51 -17.12 16.30
C GLY A 13 22.50 -18.19 16.73
N GLU A 14 22.92 -18.19 17.98
CA GLU A 14 23.84 -19.20 18.52
C GLU A 14 23.24 -20.61 18.35
N GLY A 15 24.04 -21.53 17.78
CA GLY A 15 23.59 -22.90 17.47
C GLY A 15 22.72 -23.04 16.21
N TYR A 16 22.43 -21.96 15.47
CA TYR A 16 21.66 -22.00 14.22
C TYR A 16 22.50 -21.53 13.02
N ASN A 17 22.25 -22.14 11.86
CA ASN A 17 22.88 -21.72 10.62
C ASN A 17 22.49 -20.28 10.23
N THR A 18 23.49 -19.48 9.88
CA THR A 18 23.30 -18.10 9.40
C THR A 18 22.59 -18.12 8.04
N VAL A 19 21.41 -17.52 7.96
CA VAL A 19 20.66 -17.40 6.70
C VAL A 19 20.77 -15.98 6.16
N THR A 20 21.34 -15.87 4.96
CA THR A 20 21.46 -14.57 4.26
C THR A 20 20.49 -14.50 3.10
N LYS A 21 19.68 -13.44 3.05
CA LYS A 21 18.77 -13.16 1.94
C LYS A 21 19.07 -11.82 1.31
N LYS A 22 19.40 -11.84 0.03
CA LYS A 22 19.59 -10.64 -0.79
C LYS A 22 18.26 -10.23 -1.43
N ILE A 23 17.88 -8.96 -1.27
CA ILE A 23 16.68 -8.40 -1.89
C ILE A 23 17.07 -7.13 -2.63
N THR A 24 16.65 -7.03 -3.89
CA THR A 24 16.80 -5.79 -4.67
C THR A 24 15.57 -4.91 -4.50
N VAL A 25 15.78 -3.64 -4.17
CA VAL A 25 14.70 -2.63 -4.12
C VAL A 25 14.28 -2.28 -5.55
N LYS A 26 13.07 -2.71 -5.92
CA LYS A 26 12.43 -2.43 -7.22
C LYS A 26 11.98 -0.98 -7.38
N GLY A 27 11.86 -0.26 -6.27
CA GLY A 27 11.52 1.17 -6.21
C GLY A 27 10.37 1.46 -5.24
N VAL A 28 9.73 2.61 -5.45
CA VAL A 28 8.60 3.09 -4.63
C VAL A 28 7.29 2.95 -5.41
N TYR A 29 6.22 2.50 -4.75
CA TYR A 29 4.90 2.54 -5.36
C TYR A 29 4.47 3.98 -5.66
N LYS A 30 3.76 4.19 -6.76
CA LYS A 30 3.07 5.46 -7.06
C LYS A 30 1.57 5.21 -7.06
N LEU A 31 0.80 6.18 -6.56
CA LEU A 31 -0.66 6.20 -6.56
C LEU A 31 -1.17 7.29 -7.50
N SER A 32 -2.10 6.93 -8.37
CA SER A 32 -2.74 7.87 -9.31
C SER A 32 -4.23 7.61 -9.42
N LYS A 33 -4.97 8.60 -9.95
CA LYS A 33 -6.41 8.53 -10.23
C LYS A 33 -7.24 8.06 -9.01
N VAL A 34 -6.85 8.48 -7.81
CA VAL A 34 -7.55 8.12 -6.56
C VAL A 34 -8.84 8.93 -6.48
N LYS A 35 -9.98 8.22 -6.42
CA LYS A 35 -11.31 8.80 -6.30
C LYS A 35 -11.89 8.47 -4.92
N ALA A 36 -12.09 9.50 -4.11
CA ALA A 36 -12.78 9.46 -2.82
C ALA A 36 -13.64 10.72 -2.70
N LYS A 37 -14.90 10.63 -3.15
CA LYS A 37 -15.85 11.75 -3.20
C LYS A 37 -16.90 11.60 -2.11
N LYS A 38 -17.48 12.71 -1.64
CA LYS A 38 -18.68 12.71 -0.76
C LYS A 38 -19.76 11.80 -1.35
N GLY A 39 -20.42 11.02 -0.49
CA GLY A 39 -21.52 10.12 -0.88
C GLY A 39 -21.07 8.81 -1.53
N ALA A 40 -19.82 8.68 -1.95
CA ALA A 40 -19.35 7.45 -2.59
C ALA A 40 -19.29 6.30 -1.59
N LYS A 41 -19.80 5.13 -1.99
CA LYS A 41 -19.71 3.85 -1.25
C LYS A 41 -18.47 3.02 -1.65
N LYS A 42 -17.58 3.59 -2.44
CA LYS A 42 -16.35 2.94 -2.90
C LYS A 42 -15.22 3.96 -3.10
N ILE A 43 -14.01 3.50 -2.83
CA ILE A 43 -12.76 4.23 -3.09
C ILE A 43 -12.00 3.45 -4.15
N THR A 44 -11.61 4.12 -5.23
CA THR A 44 -10.86 3.49 -6.33
C THR A 44 -9.57 4.24 -6.58
N GLY A 45 -8.57 3.55 -7.11
CA GLY A 45 -7.35 4.19 -7.58
C GLY A 45 -6.47 3.23 -8.35
N THR A 46 -5.35 3.74 -8.86
CA THR A 46 -4.38 2.98 -9.64
C THR A 46 -3.03 2.99 -8.94
N VAL A 47 -2.37 1.84 -8.93
CA VAL A 47 -0.99 1.65 -8.44
C VAL A 47 -0.04 1.45 -9.62
N SER A 48 1.22 1.85 -9.47
CA SER A 48 2.22 1.75 -10.54
C SER A 48 2.59 0.31 -10.95
N ALA A 49 2.54 -0.64 -10.01
CA ALA A 49 2.96 -2.02 -10.22
C ALA A 49 1.85 -3.04 -9.90
N LYS A 50 1.87 -4.17 -10.63
CA LYS A 50 0.96 -5.30 -10.43
C LYS A 50 1.27 -6.01 -9.10
N LYS A 51 0.33 -6.79 -8.59
CA LYS A 51 0.45 -7.61 -7.35
C LYS A 51 0.73 -6.78 -6.06
N ALA A 52 0.39 -5.50 -6.07
CA ALA A 52 0.50 -4.67 -4.86
C ALA A 52 -0.56 -5.06 -3.83
N LYS A 53 -0.19 -5.06 -2.55
CA LYS A 53 -1.11 -5.19 -1.42
C LYS A 53 -1.58 -3.80 -1.03
N VAL A 54 -2.87 -3.52 -1.24
CA VAL A 54 -3.48 -2.23 -0.90
C VAL A 54 -4.34 -2.38 0.35
N GLN A 55 -4.10 -1.52 1.34
CA GLN A 55 -4.91 -1.41 2.55
C GLN A 55 -5.44 0.02 2.67
N VAL A 56 -6.70 0.15 3.07
CA VAL A 56 -7.38 1.45 3.18
C VAL A 56 -7.92 1.61 4.60
N LYS A 57 -7.68 2.78 5.19
CA LYS A 57 -8.23 3.24 6.47
C LYS A 57 -9.10 4.47 6.20
N VAL A 58 -10.36 4.39 6.58
CA VAL A 58 -11.34 5.49 6.41
C VAL A 58 -11.63 6.09 7.80
N GLY A 59 -11.26 7.35 8.00
CA GLY A 59 -11.35 8.02 9.29
C GLY A 59 -10.48 7.35 10.36
N LYS A 60 -11.05 7.18 11.57
CA LYS A 60 -10.37 6.54 12.71
C LYS A 60 -10.38 5.00 12.66
N LYS A 61 -11.10 4.37 11.71
CA LYS A 61 -11.24 2.91 11.60
C LYS A 61 -9.89 2.18 11.39
N LYS A 62 -9.87 0.86 11.54
CA LYS A 62 -8.70 0.01 11.22
C LYS A 62 -8.46 -0.11 9.71
N TYR A 63 -7.23 -0.41 9.32
CA TYR A 63 -6.89 -0.71 7.93
C TYR A 63 -7.59 -2.00 7.48
N LYS A 64 -8.24 -1.95 6.31
CA LYS A 64 -8.84 -3.12 5.67
C LYS A 64 -8.24 -3.32 4.29
N LYS A 65 -8.11 -4.58 3.86
CA LYS A 65 -7.59 -4.91 2.53
C LYS A 65 -8.56 -4.42 1.45
N ALA A 66 -8.03 -3.84 0.38
CA ALA A 66 -8.79 -3.50 -0.81
C ALA A 66 -8.68 -4.63 -1.85
N LYS A 67 -9.69 -4.72 -2.73
CA LYS A 67 -9.64 -5.62 -3.88
C LYS A 67 -8.72 -5.01 -4.94
N VAL A 68 -7.71 -5.74 -5.38
CA VAL A 68 -6.77 -5.29 -6.42
C VAL A 68 -6.92 -6.20 -7.64
N LYS A 69 -7.22 -5.61 -8.80
CA LYS A 69 -7.24 -6.30 -10.10
C LYS A 69 -6.21 -5.63 -11.01
N GLY A 70 -5.14 -6.35 -11.31
CA GLY A 70 -4.00 -5.80 -12.07
C GLY A 70 -3.35 -4.61 -11.35
N LYS A 71 -3.47 -3.42 -11.94
CA LYS A 71 -2.98 -2.15 -11.36
C LYS A 71 -4.07 -1.31 -10.69
N LYS A 72 -5.34 -1.72 -10.76
CA LYS A 72 -6.46 -0.95 -10.20
C LYS A 72 -6.88 -1.56 -8.87
N PHE A 73 -7.14 -0.72 -7.87
CA PHE A 73 -7.73 -1.14 -6.61
C PHE A 73 -9.12 -0.56 -6.41
N THR A 74 -9.96 -1.30 -5.69
CA THR A 74 -11.30 -0.89 -5.27
C THR A 74 -11.51 -1.32 -3.83
N PHE A 75 -11.91 -0.37 -2.99
CA PHE A 75 -12.26 -0.59 -1.60
C PHE A 75 -13.73 -0.21 -1.41
N LYS A 76 -14.57 -1.19 -1.04
CA LYS A 76 -15.97 -0.92 -0.69
C LYS A 76 -16.04 -0.40 0.73
N CYS A 77 -16.84 0.64 0.96
CA CYS A 77 -17.05 1.24 2.27
C CYS A 77 -18.46 1.80 2.41
N ALA A 78 -18.81 2.21 3.63
CA ALA A 78 -19.99 3.03 3.84
C ALA A 78 -19.86 4.37 3.10
N SER A 79 -20.98 5.08 2.97
CA SER A 79 -21.02 6.41 2.35
C SER A 79 -20.01 7.36 2.98
N LEU A 80 -19.15 7.97 2.16
CA LEU A 80 -18.10 8.87 2.61
C LEU A 80 -18.67 10.25 2.96
N LYS A 81 -18.38 10.74 4.17
CA LYS A 81 -18.71 12.10 4.61
C LYS A 81 -17.62 13.09 4.18
N LYS A 82 -18.01 14.32 3.83
CA LYS A 82 -17.06 15.42 3.50
C LYS A 82 -16.06 15.61 4.65
N GLY A 83 -14.80 15.87 4.32
CA GLY A 83 -13.73 16.04 5.32
C GLY A 83 -13.16 14.73 5.89
N THR A 84 -13.76 13.57 5.63
CA THR A 84 -13.23 12.28 6.06
C THR A 84 -11.83 12.06 5.49
N LYS A 85 -10.86 11.72 6.35
CA LYS A 85 -9.50 11.35 5.93
C LYS A 85 -9.45 9.88 5.52
N VAL A 86 -8.96 9.60 4.32
CA VAL A 86 -8.75 8.27 3.76
C VAL A 86 -7.26 8.02 3.63
N LYS A 87 -6.70 7.10 4.42
CA LYS A 87 -5.31 6.66 4.31
C LYS A 87 -5.23 5.41 3.43
N VAL A 88 -4.44 5.48 2.37
CA VAL A 88 -4.16 4.35 1.47
C VAL A 88 -2.71 3.93 1.68
N LYS A 89 -2.51 2.69 2.13
CA LYS A 89 -1.21 2.04 2.29
C LYS A 89 -1.03 1.01 1.17
N VAL A 90 0.10 1.07 0.48
CA VAL A 90 0.46 0.17 -0.61
C VAL A 90 1.81 -0.46 -0.29
N SER A 91 1.85 -1.79 -0.24
CA SER A 91 3.06 -2.56 0.03
C SER A 91 3.19 -3.74 -0.93
N GLY A 92 4.40 -4.31 -1.03
CA GLY A 92 4.68 -5.43 -1.90
C GLY A 92 6.15 -5.85 -1.83
N LYS A 93 6.45 -7.07 -2.28
CA LYS A 93 7.80 -7.65 -2.19
C LYS A 93 8.80 -6.83 -3.02
N GLY A 94 9.87 -6.39 -2.37
CA GLY A 94 10.94 -5.61 -2.99
C GLY A 94 10.56 -4.15 -3.29
N TYR A 95 9.41 -3.66 -2.83
CA TYR A 95 9.03 -2.25 -2.97
C TYR A 95 8.97 -1.57 -1.61
N VAL A 96 9.36 -0.30 -1.58
CA VAL A 96 9.15 0.56 -0.41
C VAL A 96 7.65 0.79 -0.23
N THR A 97 7.18 0.65 1.01
CA THR A 97 5.78 0.86 1.34
C THR A 97 5.40 2.33 1.20
N LEU A 98 4.36 2.63 0.42
CA LEU A 98 3.81 3.97 0.29
C LEU A 98 2.58 4.11 1.21
N THR A 99 2.49 5.21 1.95
CA THR A 99 1.25 5.62 2.64
C THR A 99 0.88 7.03 2.21
N LYS A 100 -0.34 7.22 1.71
CA LYS A 100 -0.84 8.54 1.30
C LYS A 100 -2.21 8.80 1.88
N THR A 101 -2.45 10.04 2.33
CA THR A 101 -3.72 10.46 2.91
C THR A 101 -4.47 11.34 1.92
N TYR A 102 -5.77 11.08 1.75
CA TYR A 102 -6.68 11.85 0.91
C TYR A 102 -7.83 12.38 1.77
N LYS A 103 -8.15 13.67 1.64
CA LYS A 103 -9.34 14.25 2.28
C LYS A 103 -10.51 14.15 1.30
N VAL A 104 -11.63 13.60 1.76
CA VAL A 104 -12.87 13.55 0.95
C VAL A 104 -13.35 14.99 0.74
N LYS A 105 -13.43 15.39 -0.53
CA LYS A 105 -14.04 16.66 -0.95
C LYS A 105 -15.55 16.51 -1.08
#